data_AF-A0A096BUD7-F1
#
_entry.id   AF-A0A096BUD7-F1
#
_cell.length_a   1.000
_cell.length_b   1.000
_cell.length_c   1.000
_cell.angle_alpha   90.00
_cell.angle_beta   90.00
_cell.angle_gamma   90.00
#
_symmetry.space_group_name_H-M   'P 1'
#
loop_
_entity.id
_entity.type
_entity.pdbx_description
1 polymer ?
#
loop_
_entity_poly.entity_id
_entity_poly.type
_entity_poly.pdbx_seq_one_letter_code
_entity_poly.pdbx_strand_id
1 'polypeptide(L)'
;MNKKTVARQQITIADVHDGEKGAKGDTGARGANGSNGAAAEFYRLQPRTEKAIVASDNVLRVNLEYTIEHVKGAHIRVETGDALGYHLIAWTNQGVFLTMTAGRDNSGTYQMANYSKAKDRPDFINVELRNSANKTLDRRTVQITMEAASFVNVIGDVRETVSQHGRNISKIEQKADGISLKVEGMKNGVRNLLKGGRLNVTSSQYGFGAEKIEDRWVKLKPDTDYTLTVCGRISGNAKANGQHLRVYLFNHSDTDSTKEWTWASVVQIGTEEDSVESIVVHTPSAGDGRRPTDDRYLVLCYPYPNQEQGKNGEVTVNWVVITEGTQAAASWIPAEGEDVYTQMSKAGMEFKGGEITLTADRTKIRNNKGEDIAVFNEDGTIDARRILMRCRFGNIAFGDVDGYPNLIITNILGQPQVMINHRGIVDKYGVDMKLINASSYFISKRDEIAYLGVNIIVKITNRGFQQKTYGGGDIKLTAYIKEAQKYKTLQLGESYTGNNPAITAATTPITLKIGETGRMVYGGLFEIGSTSGGAFVVQKLSYSVRAEYYDTVVTKSYVSELGEKNFGDYNIVGIDDLSDGDEPPSVIPPSDGDEPPFVIPPGVIPPGVTPPPHRPHRDKF
;
A
#
# COMPACT_ATOMS: atom_id res chain seq x y z
N MET A 1 45.44 11.10 -7.34
CA MET A 1 45.41 10.00 -8.34
C MET A 1 45.98 10.53 -9.64
N ASN A 2 47.23 10.17 -9.98
CA ASN A 2 47.89 10.58 -11.22
C ASN A 2 47.27 9.83 -12.41
N LYS A 3 46.34 10.46 -13.15
CA LYS A 3 45.90 9.94 -14.44
C LYS A 3 46.82 10.47 -15.53
N LYS A 4 47.72 9.59 -15.97
CA LYS A 4 48.49 9.72 -17.22
C LYS A 4 47.49 9.91 -18.38
N THR A 5 47.44 11.09 -18.97
CA THR A 5 46.70 11.34 -20.21
C THR A 5 47.42 10.63 -21.35
N VAL A 6 46.78 9.60 -21.90
CA VAL A 6 47.25 8.93 -23.12
C VAL A 6 46.87 9.82 -24.30
N ALA A 7 47.87 10.38 -24.98
CA ALA A 7 47.68 11.14 -26.20
C ALA A 7 46.95 10.26 -27.24
N ARG A 8 45.76 10.69 -27.68
CA ARG A 8 45.09 10.10 -28.84
C ARG A 8 45.91 10.48 -30.07
N GLN A 9 46.44 9.48 -30.76
CA GLN A 9 47.18 9.64 -32.02
C GLN A 9 46.35 10.50 -32.99
N GLN A 10 46.90 11.65 -33.40
CA GLN A 10 46.37 12.41 -34.52
C GLN A 10 46.77 11.71 -35.82
N ILE A 11 45.78 11.38 -36.64
CA ILE A 11 45.99 11.01 -38.04
C ILE A 11 46.06 12.32 -38.83
N THR A 12 47.23 12.68 -39.32
CA THR A 12 47.39 13.74 -40.32
C THR A 12 47.01 13.17 -41.67
N ILE A 13 45.86 13.57 -42.23
CA ILE A 13 45.56 13.36 -43.65
C ILE A 13 46.20 14.53 -44.38
N ALA A 14 47.37 14.31 -44.98
CA ALA A 14 47.94 15.23 -45.94
C ALA A 14 47.30 14.94 -47.31
N ASP A 15 46.58 15.92 -47.87
CA ASP A 15 46.30 15.92 -49.31
C ASP A 15 47.63 16.22 -50.02
N VAL A 16 48.36 15.15 -50.37
CA VAL A 16 49.53 15.27 -51.25
C VAL A 16 48.99 15.42 -52.66
N HIS A 17 48.96 16.65 -53.18
CA HIS A 17 48.81 16.84 -54.63
C HIS A 17 50.16 16.47 -55.27
N ASP A 18 50.19 15.35 -55.99
CA ASP A 18 51.28 15.04 -56.91
C ASP A 18 51.41 16.20 -57.90
N GLY A 19 52.63 16.72 -58.06
CA GLY A 19 52.94 17.75 -59.04
C GLY A 19 52.60 17.29 -60.47
N GLU A 20 52.33 18.24 -61.36
CA GLU A 20 51.98 17.96 -62.75
C GLU A 20 52.97 16.99 -63.42
N LYS A 21 52.42 15.96 -64.08
CA LYS A 21 53.17 14.94 -64.81
C LYS A 21 53.84 15.58 -66.03
N GLY A 22 55.18 15.53 -66.11
CA GLY A 22 55.94 16.03 -67.26
C GLY A 22 55.52 15.37 -68.58
N ALA A 23 55.59 16.15 -69.67
CA ALA A 23 55.19 15.70 -71.00
C ALA A 23 56.08 14.56 -71.55
N LYS A 24 55.49 13.74 -72.43
CA LYS A 24 56.09 12.56 -73.05
C LYS A 24 57.22 12.96 -74.02
N GLY A 25 58.49 12.70 -73.71
CA GLY A 25 59.58 12.86 -74.70
C GLY A 25 61.04 12.93 -74.26
N ASP A 26 61.38 13.13 -72.98
CA ASP A 26 62.81 13.34 -72.64
C ASP A 26 63.60 12.03 -72.53
N THR A 27 64.63 11.92 -73.36
CA THR A 27 65.55 10.77 -73.46
C THR A 27 66.72 10.96 -72.51
N GLY A 28 66.79 10.13 -71.46
CA GLY A 28 67.99 9.92 -70.63
C GLY A 28 68.46 8.48 -70.76
N ALA A 29 69.76 8.29 -71.05
CA ALA A 29 70.37 6.99 -71.31
C ALA A 29 70.38 6.05 -70.08
N ARG A 30 70.11 4.76 -70.32
CA ARG A 30 70.11 3.68 -69.33
C ARG A 30 71.55 3.26 -69.00
N GLY A 31 72.07 3.63 -67.83
CA GLY A 31 73.39 3.16 -67.39
C GLY A 31 74.18 4.09 -66.47
N ALA A 32 73.54 4.64 -65.43
CA ALA A 32 74.18 5.12 -64.21
C ALA A 32 73.10 5.03 -63.12
N ASN A 33 73.44 4.71 -61.88
CA ASN A 33 72.58 5.07 -60.75
C ASN A 33 72.61 6.60 -60.62
N GLY A 34 71.93 7.26 -61.57
CA GLY A 34 71.72 8.69 -61.60
C GLY A 34 70.74 9.04 -60.50
N SER A 35 71.27 9.71 -59.48
CA SER A 35 70.51 10.40 -58.46
C SER A 35 69.49 11.37 -59.06
N ASN A 36 68.31 11.42 -58.43
CA ASN A 36 67.27 12.46 -58.51
C ASN A 36 66.25 12.32 -59.64
N GLY A 37 65.13 11.64 -59.35
CA GLY A 37 63.85 12.10 -59.86
C GLY A 37 63.64 13.56 -59.44
N ALA A 38 63.14 14.39 -60.36
CA ALA A 38 63.00 15.84 -60.25
C ALA A 38 62.68 16.30 -58.82
N ALA A 39 63.61 17.04 -58.21
CA ALA A 39 63.52 17.48 -56.83
C ALA A 39 62.24 18.30 -56.61
N ALA A 40 61.32 17.80 -55.76
CA ALA A 40 60.19 18.60 -55.29
C ALA A 40 60.74 19.85 -54.58
N GLU A 41 60.41 21.03 -55.10
CA GLU A 41 60.69 22.32 -54.47
C GLU A 41 59.38 22.89 -53.94
N PHE A 42 59.25 23.00 -52.63
CA PHE A 42 58.05 23.52 -51.98
C PHE A 42 58.38 24.22 -50.66
N TYR A 43 57.40 24.95 -50.14
CA TYR A 43 57.50 25.62 -48.85
C TYR A 43 56.46 25.03 -47.92
N ARG A 44 56.83 24.85 -46.65
CA ARG A 44 55.90 24.35 -45.62
C ARG A 44 56.04 25.11 -44.31
N LEU A 45 54.98 25.08 -43.52
CA LEU A 45 54.94 25.54 -42.15
C LEU A 45 55.37 24.41 -41.22
N GLN A 46 56.52 24.59 -40.56
CA GLN A 46 56.95 23.72 -39.49
C GLN A 46 56.51 24.33 -38.15
N PRO A 47 55.53 23.72 -37.44
CA PRO A 47 55.06 24.24 -36.17
C PRO A 47 56.12 24.13 -35.08
N ARG A 48 56.31 25.21 -34.34
CA ARG A 48 57.04 25.24 -33.06
C ARG A 48 56.07 25.17 -31.90
N THR A 49 55.00 25.98 -31.96
CA THR A 49 53.93 26.02 -30.97
C THR A 49 52.58 26.15 -31.68
N GLU A 50 51.64 25.26 -31.37
CA GLU A 50 50.23 25.34 -31.82
C GLU A 50 49.32 25.14 -30.60
N LYS A 51 49.10 26.20 -29.83
CA LYS A 51 48.31 26.12 -28.59
C LYS A 51 47.13 27.08 -28.64
N ALA A 52 45.92 26.56 -28.76
CA ALA A 52 44.68 27.31 -28.60
C ALA A 52 43.81 26.65 -27.53
N ILE A 53 43.76 27.25 -26.34
CA ILE A 53 43.13 26.65 -25.16
C ILE A 53 42.23 27.65 -24.46
N VAL A 54 41.02 27.20 -24.10
CA VAL A 54 40.14 27.88 -23.15
C VAL A 54 40.44 27.34 -21.75
N ALA A 55 40.99 28.20 -20.90
CA ALA A 55 41.35 27.85 -19.54
C ALA A 55 40.14 27.98 -18.59
N SER A 56 40.33 27.60 -17.32
CA SER A 56 39.27 27.66 -16.30
C SER A 56 38.67 29.06 -16.10
N ASP A 57 39.41 30.12 -16.38
CA ASP A 57 38.93 31.51 -16.28
C ASP A 57 38.03 31.95 -17.45
N ASN A 58 37.62 31.01 -18.32
CA ASN A 58 36.77 31.28 -19.49
C ASN A 58 37.42 32.24 -20.51
N VAL A 59 38.75 32.29 -20.54
CA VAL A 59 39.51 33.05 -21.53
C VAL A 59 40.17 32.09 -22.51
N LEU A 60 39.85 32.25 -23.80
CA LEU A 60 40.59 31.63 -24.88
C LEU A 60 41.95 32.29 -25.00
N ARG A 61 43.02 31.49 -24.97
CA ARG A 61 44.40 31.92 -25.22
C ARG A 61 44.97 31.12 -26.37
N VAL A 62 45.45 31.85 -27.36
CA VAL A 62 46.09 31.32 -28.55
C VAL A 62 47.54 31.78 -28.58
N ASN A 63 48.45 30.83 -28.78
CA ASN A 63 49.85 31.06 -29.07
C ASN A 63 50.25 30.16 -30.25
N LEU A 64 50.69 30.79 -31.34
CA LEU A 64 51.10 30.17 -32.58
C LEU A 64 52.54 30.57 -32.90
N GLU A 65 53.39 29.61 -33.23
CA GLU A 65 54.77 29.85 -33.66
C GLU A 65 55.15 28.86 -34.75
N TYR A 66 55.73 29.37 -35.84
CA TYR A 66 56.12 28.58 -37.01
C TYR A 66 57.46 29.04 -37.58
N THR A 67 58.19 28.07 -38.13
CA THR A 67 59.31 28.33 -39.05
C THR A 67 58.89 28.01 -40.48
N ILE A 68 59.30 28.85 -41.43
CA ILE A 68 59.07 28.61 -42.86
C ILE A 68 60.21 27.75 -43.37
N GLU A 69 59.91 26.55 -43.85
CA GLU A 69 60.92 25.66 -44.44
C GLU A 69 60.80 25.64 -45.96
N HIS A 70 61.87 26.01 -46.63
CA HIS A 70 62.08 25.78 -48.06
C HIS A 70 62.74 24.42 -48.24
N VAL A 71 62.04 23.50 -48.91
CA VAL A 71 62.50 22.15 -49.18
C VAL A 71 62.87 22.05 -50.64
N LYS A 72 64.11 21.67 -50.94
CA LYS A 72 64.61 21.43 -52.30
C LYS A 72 65.37 20.10 -52.35
N GLY A 73 64.68 19.04 -52.79
CA GLY A 73 65.24 17.69 -52.73
C GLY A 73 65.53 17.27 -51.29
N ALA A 74 66.78 16.93 -50.97
CA ALA A 74 67.19 16.57 -49.61
C ALA A 74 67.61 17.76 -48.73
N HIS A 75 67.66 18.98 -49.30
CA HIS A 75 68.06 20.18 -48.55
C HIS A 75 66.84 20.91 -47.99
N ILE A 76 66.88 21.22 -46.69
CA ILE A 76 65.88 22.03 -46.00
C ILE A 76 66.56 23.29 -45.49
N ARG A 77 66.05 24.45 -45.85
CA ARG A 77 66.50 25.76 -45.35
C ARG A 77 65.34 26.46 -44.64
N VAL A 78 65.64 27.12 -43.53
CA VAL A 78 64.68 28.02 -42.87
C VAL A 78 64.73 29.38 -43.55
N GLU A 79 63.58 29.83 -44.04
CA GLU A 79 63.40 31.16 -44.62
C GLU A 79 62.96 32.16 -43.55
N THR A 80 63.41 33.40 -43.70
CA THR A 80 62.97 34.51 -42.87
C THR A 80 61.66 35.05 -43.43
N GLY A 81 60.62 35.07 -42.59
CA GLY A 81 59.35 35.68 -42.95
C GLY A 81 59.49 37.19 -43.14
N ASP A 82 58.83 37.73 -44.15
CA ASP A 82 58.82 39.15 -44.51
C ASP A 82 57.45 39.54 -45.07
N ALA A 83 56.95 40.72 -44.70
CA ALA A 83 55.62 41.21 -45.06
C ALA A 83 55.42 41.35 -46.59
N LEU A 84 56.50 41.55 -47.35
CA LEU A 84 56.49 41.64 -48.81
C LEU A 84 56.99 40.35 -49.51
N GLY A 85 57.41 39.36 -48.72
CA GLY A 85 57.97 38.08 -49.16
C GLY A 85 57.11 36.91 -48.70
N TYR A 86 57.76 35.87 -48.16
CA TYR A 86 57.06 34.76 -47.52
C TYR A 86 56.50 35.21 -46.18
N HIS A 87 55.20 35.12 -45.98
CA HIS A 87 54.56 35.59 -44.76
C HIS A 87 53.42 34.68 -44.33
N LEU A 88 53.08 34.75 -43.05
CA LEU A 88 51.96 34.02 -42.47
C LEU A 88 50.77 34.94 -42.30
N ILE A 89 49.59 34.41 -42.58
CA ILE A 89 48.34 35.00 -42.13
C ILE A 89 47.59 33.98 -41.28
N ALA A 90 46.93 34.45 -40.23
CA ALA A 90 46.13 33.60 -39.37
C ALA A 90 44.78 34.27 -39.07
N TRP A 91 43.70 33.50 -39.04
CA TRP A 91 42.37 33.99 -38.70
C TRP A 91 41.49 32.91 -38.11
N THR A 92 40.53 33.30 -37.29
CA THR A 92 39.53 32.38 -36.73
C THR A 92 38.50 31.99 -37.77
N ASN A 93 37.76 30.88 -37.56
CA ASN A 93 36.62 30.53 -38.43
C ASN A 93 35.49 31.57 -38.45
N GLN A 94 35.51 32.53 -37.52
CA GLN A 94 34.58 33.68 -37.48
C GLN A 94 35.13 34.91 -38.23
N GLY A 95 36.28 34.78 -38.92
CA GLY A 95 36.86 35.84 -39.75
C GLY A 95 37.72 36.86 -39.01
N VAL A 96 38.09 36.63 -37.74
CA VAL A 96 38.95 37.53 -36.97
C VAL A 96 40.41 37.21 -37.24
N PHE A 97 41.18 38.18 -37.77
CA PHE A 97 42.60 38.01 -38.08
C PHE A 97 43.50 38.13 -36.84
N LEU A 98 44.52 37.28 -36.78
CA LEU A 98 45.61 37.31 -35.81
C LEU A 98 46.82 37.97 -36.47
N THR A 99 47.46 38.90 -35.77
CA THR A 99 48.71 39.51 -36.25
C THR A 99 49.84 38.51 -36.10
N MET A 100 50.54 38.22 -37.20
CA MET A 100 51.72 37.37 -37.25
C MET A 100 52.98 38.22 -37.37
N THR A 101 54.02 37.92 -36.60
CA THR A 101 55.32 38.58 -36.68
C THR A 101 56.11 38.06 -37.89
N ALA A 102 56.89 38.96 -38.50
CA ALA A 102 57.89 38.62 -39.50
C ALA A 102 59.22 38.24 -38.80
N GLY A 103 60.02 37.41 -39.44
CA GLY A 103 61.30 36.95 -38.89
C GLY A 103 61.56 35.46 -39.13
N ARG A 104 62.66 34.95 -38.57
CA ARG A 104 63.03 33.53 -38.69
C ARG A 104 62.01 32.62 -38.00
N ASP A 105 61.45 33.07 -36.88
CA ASP A 105 60.33 32.46 -36.19
C ASP A 105 59.13 33.42 -36.32
N ASN A 106 58.05 32.96 -36.93
CA ASN A 106 56.84 33.75 -37.17
C ASN A 106 55.83 33.38 -36.09
N SER A 107 55.42 34.35 -35.27
CA SER A 107 54.58 34.12 -34.09
C SER A 107 53.34 35.00 -34.08
N GLY A 108 52.28 34.51 -33.47
CA GLY A 108 51.03 35.24 -33.30
C GLY A 108 50.28 34.82 -32.05
N THR A 109 49.67 35.80 -31.39
CA THR A 109 48.88 35.57 -30.18
C THR A 109 47.48 36.15 -30.32
N TYR A 110 46.51 35.48 -29.71
CA TYR A 110 45.12 35.96 -29.65
C TYR A 110 44.49 35.61 -28.31
N GLN A 111 43.65 36.50 -27.80
CA GLN A 111 42.89 36.26 -26.58
C GLN A 111 41.44 36.70 -26.75
N MET A 112 40.52 35.91 -26.21
CA MET A 112 39.10 36.25 -26.12
C MET A 112 38.61 35.93 -24.70
N ALA A 113 38.17 36.96 -23.99
CA ALA A 113 37.52 36.81 -22.69
C ALA A 113 36.06 36.34 -22.86
N ASN A 114 35.52 35.70 -21.81
CA ASN A 114 34.14 35.21 -21.77
C ASN A 114 33.79 34.27 -22.94
N TYR A 115 34.73 33.41 -23.34
CA TYR A 115 34.61 32.56 -24.52
C TYR A 115 33.31 31.75 -24.55
N SER A 116 32.87 31.18 -23.41
CA SER A 116 31.62 30.40 -23.34
C SER A 116 30.33 31.23 -23.52
N LYS A 117 30.40 32.55 -23.34
CA LYS A 117 29.26 33.49 -23.43
C LYS A 117 29.25 34.30 -24.72
N ALA A 118 30.34 34.27 -25.49
CA ALA A 118 30.46 35.00 -26.74
C ALA A 118 29.55 34.38 -27.83
N LYS A 119 28.77 35.23 -28.50
CA LYS A 119 27.91 34.82 -29.62
C LYS A 119 28.73 34.29 -30.81
N ASP A 120 29.86 34.92 -31.07
CA ASP A 120 30.75 34.64 -32.20
C ASP A 120 32.01 33.91 -31.74
N ARG A 121 31.83 32.82 -30.97
CA ARG A 121 32.94 32.01 -30.49
C ARG A 121 33.62 31.26 -31.65
N PRO A 122 34.95 31.31 -31.77
CA PRO A 122 35.65 30.55 -32.80
C PRO A 122 35.87 29.10 -32.37
N ASP A 123 35.85 28.14 -33.30
CA ASP A 123 36.10 26.73 -33.02
C ASP A 123 37.53 26.30 -33.41
N PHE A 124 38.11 27.00 -34.38
CA PHE A 124 39.46 26.75 -34.88
C PHE A 124 40.06 28.01 -35.51
N ILE A 125 41.38 27.94 -35.74
CA ILE A 125 42.18 29.00 -36.33
C ILE A 125 42.84 28.45 -37.59
N ASN A 126 42.65 29.13 -38.71
CA ASN A 126 43.36 28.86 -39.94
C ASN A 126 44.68 29.62 -39.96
N VAL A 127 45.72 28.97 -40.43
CA VAL A 127 47.03 29.59 -40.68
C VAL A 127 47.45 29.25 -42.10
N GLU A 128 47.83 30.25 -42.88
CA GLU A 128 48.36 30.07 -44.23
C GLU A 128 49.75 30.68 -44.36
N LEU A 129 50.62 29.97 -45.05
CA LEU A 129 51.86 30.50 -45.61
C LEU A 129 51.58 31.03 -47.01
N ARG A 130 51.98 32.27 -47.28
CA ARG A 130 51.82 32.92 -48.59
C ARG A 130 53.15 33.43 -49.11
N ASN A 131 53.27 33.52 -50.43
CA ASN A 131 54.42 34.15 -51.09
C ASN A 131 54.19 35.64 -51.38
N SER A 132 55.16 36.29 -52.04
CA SER A 132 55.08 37.70 -52.44
C SER A 132 53.93 38.03 -53.40
N ALA A 133 53.38 37.04 -54.11
CA ALA A 133 52.18 37.18 -54.95
C ALA A 133 50.88 36.85 -54.20
N ASN A 134 50.91 36.71 -52.87
CA ASN A 134 49.80 36.28 -52.02
C ASN A 134 49.20 34.91 -52.36
N LYS A 135 49.94 34.05 -53.08
CA LYS A 135 49.54 32.68 -53.33
C LYS A 135 49.81 31.83 -52.08
N THR A 136 48.79 31.10 -51.62
CA THR A 136 48.93 30.12 -50.53
C THR A 136 49.83 28.98 -50.96
N LEU A 137 50.85 28.71 -50.14
CA LEU A 137 51.84 27.64 -50.33
C LEU A 137 51.61 26.48 -49.36
N ASP A 138 51.14 26.76 -48.16
CA ASP A 138 50.80 25.77 -47.15
C ASP A 138 49.71 26.30 -46.21
N ARG A 139 48.97 25.39 -45.56
CA ARG A 139 47.82 25.69 -44.71
C ARG A 139 47.77 24.73 -43.52
N ARG A 140 47.43 25.27 -42.34
CA ARG A 140 47.19 24.50 -41.11
C ARG A 140 45.92 24.98 -40.42
N THR A 141 45.31 24.09 -39.64
CA THR A 141 44.14 24.39 -38.82
C THR A 141 44.42 23.99 -37.38
N VAL A 142 44.40 24.98 -36.47
CA VAL A 142 44.61 24.78 -35.03
C VAL A 142 43.25 24.74 -34.34
N GLN A 143 42.91 23.57 -33.80
CA GLN A 143 41.64 23.37 -33.07
C GLN A 143 41.70 24.04 -31.71
N ILE A 144 40.61 24.68 -31.30
CA ILE A 144 40.47 25.26 -29.97
C ILE A 144 40.01 24.16 -29.01
N THR A 145 40.76 23.97 -27.93
CA THR A 145 40.47 22.93 -26.93
C THR A 145 40.09 23.54 -25.60
N MET A 146 39.17 22.89 -24.88
CA MET A 146 38.72 23.34 -23.56
C MET A 146 39.35 22.48 -22.47
N GLU A 147 39.91 23.11 -21.42
CA GLU A 147 40.38 22.37 -20.25
C GLU A 147 39.20 21.77 -19.49
N ALA A 148 39.37 20.58 -18.91
CA ALA A 148 38.31 19.90 -18.15
C ALA A 148 37.73 20.77 -17.01
N ALA A 149 38.55 21.63 -16.39
CA ALA A 149 38.10 22.57 -15.37
C ALA A 149 37.19 23.68 -15.91
N SER A 150 37.32 24.05 -17.19
CA SER A 150 36.45 25.05 -17.82
C SER A 150 35.01 24.55 -18.02
N PHE A 151 34.80 23.22 -18.18
CA PHE A 151 33.46 22.63 -18.21
C PHE A 151 32.72 22.78 -16.88
N VAL A 152 33.43 22.76 -15.75
CA VAL A 152 32.83 22.92 -14.41
C VAL A 152 32.27 24.34 -14.24
N ASN A 153 32.91 25.36 -14.81
CA ASN A 153 32.42 26.73 -14.74
C ASN A 153 31.22 26.97 -15.65
N VAL A 154 31.15 26.34 -16.82
CA VAL A 154 29.94 26.37 -17.66
C VAL A 154 28.76 25.69 -16.95
N ILE A 155 29.00 24.57 -16.27
CA ILE A 155 27.98 23.88 -15.46
C ILE A 155 27.64 24.70 -14.20
N GLY A 156 28.62 25.36 -13.59
CA GLY A 156 28.45 26.28 -12.47
C GLY A 156 27.54 27.45 -12.82
N ASP A 157 27.77 28.08 -13.97
CA ASP A 157 26.93 29.16 -14.49
C ASP A 157 25.50 28.67 -14.81
N VAL A 158 25.33 27.46 -15.37
CA VAL A 158 24.00 26.87 -15.54
C VAL A 158 23.34 26.63 -14.19
N ARG A 159 24.08 26.15 -13.19
CA ARG A 159 23.59 25.94 -11.82
C ARG A 159 23.21 27.25 -11.16
N GLU A 160 24.00 28.30 -11.30
CA GLU A 160 23.76 29.62 -10.74
C GLU A 160 22.58 30.30 -11.44
N THR A 161 22.51 30.24 -12.78
CA THR A 161 21.37 30.77 -13.54
C THR A 161 20.08 30.05 -13.14
N VAL A 162 20.10 28.72 -13.07
CA VAL A 162 18.94 27.93 -12.64
C VAL A 162 18.63 28.15 -11.15
N SER A 163 19.62 28.38 -10.28
CA SER A 163 19.40 28.66 -8.85
C SER A 163 18.87 30.08 -8.59
N GLN A 164 19.30 31.07 -9.36
CA GLN A 164 18.82 32.46 -9.28
C GLN A 164 17.38 32.59 -9.81
N HIS A 165 16.99 31.76 -10.77
CA HIS A 165 15.62 31.68 -11.30
C HIS A 165 14.76 30.58 -10.65
N GLY A 166 15.36 29.73 -9.81
CA GLY A 166 14.79 28.46 -9.34
C GLY A 166 14.60 28.40 -7.84
N ARG A 167 13.84 29.33 -7.26
CA ARG A 167 13.34 29.20 -5.87
C ARG A 167 12.53 27.90 -5.62
N ASN A 168 12.21 27.14 -6.67
CA ASN A 168 11.37 25.93 -6.65
C ASN A 168 12.11 24.60 -6.93
N ILE A 169 13.44 24.59 -7.09
CA ILE A 169 14.21 23.34 -7.34
C ILE A 169 15.04 23.01 -6.10
N SER A 170 14.67 21.97 -5.36
CA SER A 170 15.32 21.58 -4.10
C SER A 170 16.59 20.75 -4.28
N LYS A 171 16.72 20.00 -5.39
CA LYS A 171 17.93 19.23 -5.71
C LYS A 171 18.04 18.94 -7.22
N ILE A 172 19.21 19.23 -7.79
CA ILE A 172 19.62 18.72 -9.12
C ILE A 172 20.76 17.73 -8.89
N GLU A 173 20.58 16.48 -9.30
CA GLU A 173 21.59 15.44 -9.19
C GLU A 173 21.90 14.87 -10.59
N GLN A 174 23.13 15.06 -11.06
CA GLN A 174 23.62 14.50 -12.30
C GLN A 174 24.37 13.20 -12.00
N LYS A 175 23.91 12.10 -12.59
CA LYS A 175 24.59 10.80 -12.56
C LYS A 175 25.16 10.51 -13.96
N ALA A 176 26.07 9.55 -14.04
CA ALA A 176 26.78 9.23 -15.29
C ALA A 176 25.85 8.72 -16.41
N ASP A 177 24.64 8.28 -16.06
CA ASP A 177 23.61 7.72 -16.92
C ASP A 177 22.44 8.69 -17.20
N GLY A 178 22.41 9.87 -16.58
CA GLY A 178 21.37 10.86 -16.84
C GLY A 178 21.25 11.94 -15.77
N ILE A 179 20.31 12.87 -16.00
CA ILE A 179 19.97 13.95 -15.07
C ILE A 179 18.67 13.57 -14.37
N SER A 180 18.68 13.56 -13.03
CA SER A 180 17.49 13.36 -12.21
C SER A 180 17.06 14.68 -11.57
N LEU A 181 15.79 15.03 -11.76
CA LEU A 181 15.14 16.21 -11.18
C LEU A 181 14.15 15.75 -10.12
N LYS A 182 14.37 16.10 -8.86
CA LYS A 182 13.35 15.94 -7.80
C LYS A 182 12.64 17.28 -7.64
N VAL A 183 11.37 17.32 -8.01
CA VAL A 183 10.54 18.53 -7.94
C VAL A 183 9.40 18.25 -6.98
N GLU A 184 9.45 18.84 -5.78
CA GLU A 184 8.35 18.73 -4.83
C GLU A 184 7.28 19.79 -5.16
N GLY A 185 6.10 19.32 -5.61
CA GLY A 185 4.89 20.14 -5.69
C GLY A 185 4.63 20.89 -7.01
N MET A 186 5.25 20.53 -8.14
CA MET A 186 4.95 21.21 -9.41
C MET A 186 3.94 20.43 -10.26
N LYS A 187 2.65 20.73 -10.05
CA LYS A 187 1.70 20.70 -11.18
C LYS A 187 1.41 22.07 -11.78
N ASN A 188 1.86 23.19 -11.20
CA ASN A 188 1.77 24.51 -11.85
C ASN A 188 2.81 25.57 -11.40
N GLY A 189 3.80 25.27 -10.55
CA GLY A 189 4.79 26.27 -10.10
C GLY A 189 4.23 27.35 -9.15
N VAL A 190 2.94 27.25 -8.81
CA VAL A 190 2.24 28.22 -7.98
C VAL A 190 1.74 27.52 -6.69
N ARG A 191 2.17 27.96 -5.52
CA ARG A 191 1.68 27.46 -4.21
C ARG A 191 0.55 28.32 -3.70
N ASN A 192 -0.55 27.71 -3.25
CA ASN A 192 -1.62 28.42 -2.56
C ASN A 192 -1.20 28.74 -1.12
N LEU A 193 -1.28 30.02 -0.75
CA LEU A 193 -0.96 30.55 0.56
C LEU A 193 -2.20 30.60 1.48
N LEU A 194 -3.40 30.47 0.92
CA LEU A 194 -4.67 30.52 1.65
C LEU A 194 -5.15 29.11 2.00
N LYS A 195 -5.05 28.74 3.29
CA LYS A 195 -5.63 27.52 3.84
C LYS A 195 -7.14 27.67 4.04
N GLY A 196 -7.90 26.60 3.86
CA GLY A 196 -9.36 26.60 3.89
C GLY A 196 -10.00 27.29 2.68
N GLY A 197 -9.24 27.57 1.62
CA GLY A 197 -9.73 28.30 0.44
C GLY A 197 -10.79 27.56 -0.38
N ARG A 198 -11.07 26.27 -0.12
CA ARG A 198 -12.10 25.49 -0.82
C ARG A 198 -13.47 25.64 -0.12
N LEU A 199 -14.12 26.78 -0.33
CA LEU A 199 -15.29 27.19 0.44
C LEU A 199 -16.57 26.40 0.11
N ASN A 200 -16.96 26.32 -1.17
CA ASN A 200 -18.26 25.79 -1.64
C ASN A 200 -19.46 26.33 -0.84
N VAL A 201 -19.53 27.66 -0.67
CA VAL A 201 -20.57 28.33 0.11
C VAL A 201 -21.42 29.23 -0.78
N THR A 202 -22.73 29.12 -0.62
CA THR A 202 -23.72 30.06 -1.18
C THR A 202 -24.31 30.89 -0.03
N SER A 203 -24.37 32.21 -0.19
CA SER A 203 -24.92 33.12 0.83
C SER A 203 -25.52 34.38 0.21
N SER A 204 -26.54 34.93 0.86
CA SER A 204 -27.07 36.28 0.62
C SER A 204 -26.63 37.29 1.69
N GLN A 205 -25.85 36.86 2.68
CA GLN A 205 -25.34 37.73 3.73
C GLN A 205 -24.31 38.71 3.18
N TYR A 206 -24.41 39.98 3.61
CA TYR A 206 -23.39 40.97 3.31
C TYR A 206 -22.15 40.74 4.18
N GLY A 207 -21.17 40.02 3.62
CA GLY A 207 -19.95 39.58 4.31
C GLY A 207 -20.07 38.15 4.81
N PHE A 208 -19.31 37.23 4.20
CA PHE A 208 -19.24 35.81 4.57
C PHE A 208 -17.92 35.17 4.09
N GLY A 209 -17.68 33.93 4.51
CA GLY A 209 -16.59 33.07 4.02
C GLY A 209 -15.34 33.09 4.91
N ALA A 210 -15.05 34.17 5.63
CA ALA A 210 -13.90 34.23 6.55
C ALA A 210 -13.96 33.18 7.66
N GLU A 211 -15.16 32.78 8.10
CA GLU A 211 -15.38 31.75 9.11
C GLU A 211 -15.00 30.33 8.64
N LYS A 212 -14.82 30.13 7.34
CA LYS A 212 -14.44 28.85 6.71
C LYS A 212 -12.97 28.77 6.33
N ILE A 213 -12.27 29.91 6.33
CA ILE A 213 -10.83 30.01 6.03
C ILE A 213 -10.06 29.64 7.30
N GLU A 214 -9.15 28.66 7.18
CA GLU A 214 -8.33 28.22 8.31
C GLU A 214 -7.42 29.37 8.76
N ASP A 215 -7.29 29.55 10.07
CA ASP A 215 -6.66 30.72 10.69
C ASP A 215 -7.30 32.07 10.31
N ARG A 216 -8.36 32.17 9.49
CA ARG A 216 -8.99 33.42 8.97
C ARG A 216 -8.08 34.36 8.16
N TRP A 217 -6.77 34.37 8.38
CA TRP A 217 -5.80 35.29 7.80
C TRP A 217 -4.78 34.59 6.89
N VAL A 218 -4.25 35.34 5.92
CA VAL A 218 -3.09 34.97 5.11
C VAL A 218 -1.94 35.93 5.41
N LYS A 219 -0.72 35.39 5.56
CA LYS A 219 0.49 36.21 5.73
C LYS A 219 1.14 36.50 4.39
N LEU A 220 1.32 37.78 4.05
CA LEU A 220 1.90 38.21 2.78
C LEU A 220 3.08 39.15 3.03
N LYS A 221 4.22 38.88 2.37
CA LYS A 221 5.41 39.74 2.44
C LYS A 221 5.08 41.14 1.89
N PRO A 222 5.65 42.21 2.45
CA PRO A 222 5.53 43.56 1.88
C PRO A 222 6.23 43.65 0.52
N ASP A 223 5.87 44.66 -0.28
CA ASP A 223 6.52 45.00 -1.55
C ASP A 223 6.59 43.81 -2.53
N THR A 224 5.56 42.97 -2.51
CA THR A 224 5.51 41.71 -3.26
C THR A 224 4.19 41.58 -4.00
N ASP A 225 4.26 41.12 -5.26
CA ASP A 225 3.09 40.79 -6.07
C ASP A 225 2.53 39.43 -5.68
N TYR A 226 1.21 39.38 -5.56
CA TYR A 226 0.43 38.15 -5.39
C TYR A 226 -0.70 38.14 -6.41
N THR A 227 -1.26 36.97 -6.69
CA THR A 227 -2.49 36.84 -7.48
C THR A 227 -3.59 36.25 -6.63
N LEU A 228 -4.69 36.99 -6.49
CA LEU A 228 -5.94 36.49 -5.91
C LEU A 228 -6.79 35.90 -7.05
N THR A 229 -7.08 34.61 -6.98
CA THR A 229 -7.94 33.91 -7.96
C THR A 229 -9.17 33.35 -7.26
N VAL A 230 -10.33 33.54 -7.85
CA VAL A 230 -11.62 33.17 -7.27
C VAL A 230 -12.45 32.43 -8.29
N CYS A 231 -13.11 31.36 -7.86
CA CYS A 231 -14.19 30.74 -8.62
C CYS A 231 -15.52 30.87 -7.90
N GLY A 232 -16.54 31.30 -8.63
CA GLY A 232 -17.87 31.47 -8.10
C GLY A 232 -18.87 31.89 -9.14
N ARG A 233 -20.07 32.25 -8.67
CA ARG A 233 -21.19 32.70 -9.49
C ARG A 233 -22.20 33.48 -8.67
N ILE A 234 -23.11 34.15 -9.35
CA ILE A 234 -24.26 34.84 -8.74
C ILE A 234 -25.57 34.14 -9.11
N SER A 235 -26.61 34.30 -8.30
CA SER A 235 -27.96 33.85 -8.67
C SER A 235 -28.62 34.81 -9.68
N GLY A 236 -29.66 34.34 -10.38
CA GLY A 236 -30.49 35.20 -11.23
C GLY A 236 -31.12 36.37 -10.47
N ASN A 237 -31.46 36.18 -9.19
CA ASN A 237 -31.96 37.25 -8.32
C ASN A 237 -30.88 38.30 -8.04
N ALA A 238 -29.63 37.88 -7.76
CA ALA A 238 -28.52 38.81 -7.58
C ALA A 238 -28.30 39.63 -8.85
N LYS A 239 -28.35 38.99 -10.02
CA LYS A 239 -28.23 39.67 -11.31
C LYS A 239 -29.37 40.66 -11.58
N ALA A 240 -30.61 40.28 -11.28
CA ALA A 240 -31.78 41.15 -11.40
C ALA A 240 -31.68 42.39 -10.49
N ASN A 241 -31.06 42.23 -9.31
CA ASN A 241 -30.78 43.31 -8.38
C ASN A 241 -29.52 44.13 -8.74
N GLY A 242 -28.87 43.85 -9.88
CA GLY A 242 -27.63 44.52 -10.29
C GLY A 242 -26.44 44.21 -9.37
N GLN A 243 -26.45 43.07 -8.68
CA GLN A 243 -25.41 42.66 -7.75
C GLN A 243 -24.36 41.74 -8.40
N HIS A 244 -23.16 41.79 -7.85
CA HIS A 244 -22.02 40.95 -8.19
C HIS A 244 -21.53 40.22 -6.94
N LEU A 245 -20.85 39.09 -7.14
CA LEU A 245 -19.97 38.53 -6.12
C LEU A 245 -18.70 39.38 -6.09
N ARG A 246 -18.36 39.95 -4.94
CA ARG A 246 -17.04 40.55 -4.68
C ARG A 246 -16.30 39.77 -3.62
N VAL A 247 -15.05 39.41 -3.92
CA VAL A 247 -14.14 38.79 -2.97
C VAL A 247 -12.98 39.73 -2.74
N TYR A 248 -12.89 40.26 -1.52
CA TYR A 248 -11.85 41.20 -1.12
C TYR A 248 -10.68 40.47 -0.47
N LEU A 249 -9.47 40.94 -0.77
CA LEU A 249 -8.28 40.75 0.05
C LEU A 249 -7.93 42.12 0.64
N PHE A 250 -7.95 42.26 1.96
CA PHE A 250 -7.72 43.55 2.62
C PHE A 250 -6.86 43.40 3.87
N ASN A 251 -6.30 44.52 4.31
CA ASN A 251 -5.45 44.56 5.49
C ASN A 251 -6.26 44.45 6.79
N HIS A 252 -5.78 43.62 7.71
CA HIS A 252 -6.42 43.39 9.01
C HIS A 252 -5.57 43.93 10.16
N SER A 253 -6.22 44.39 11.23
CA SER A 253 -5.52 44.96 12.38
C SER A 253 -6.23 44.59 13.69
N ASP A 254 -5.63 43.68 14.47
CA ASP A 254 -6.16 43.29 15.79
C ASP A 254 -6.04 44.40 16.84
N THR A 255 -5.12 45.36 16.62
CA THR A 255 -4.76 46.37 17.63
C THR A 255 -5.34 47.75 17.33
N ASP A 256 -5.79 48.00 16.10
CA ASP A 256 -6.28 49.31 15.66
C ASP A 256 -7.23 49.15 14.46
N SER A 257 -8.54 49.12 14.71
CA SER A 257 -9.57 48.94 13.69
C SER A 257 -9.65 50.10 12.69
N THR A 258 -9.09 51.28 13.00
CA THR A 258 -9.05 52.41 12.05
C THR A 258 -8.09 52.16 10.89
N LYS A 259 -7.22 51.15 11.03
CA LYS A 259 -6.31 50.70 9.96
C LYS A 259 -6.89 49.60 9.10
N GLU A 260 -7.97 48.93 9.52
CA GLU A 260 -8.65 47.96 8.66
C GLU A 260 -9.22 48.64 7.41
N TRP A 261 -9.28 47.91 6.30
CA TRP A 261 -9.82 48.41 5.02
C TRP A 261 -9.11 49.62 4.41
N THR A 262 -8.04 50.12 5.02
CA THR A 262 -7.22 51.21 4.45
C THR A 262 -6.42 50.75 3.22
N TRP A 263 -6.32 49.43 3.00
CA TRP A 263 -5.87 48.81 1.76
C TRP A 263 -6.73 47.59 1.44
N ALA A 264 -7.21 47.49 0.21
CA ALA A 264 -7.98 46.36 -0.28
C ALA A 264 -7.79 46.16 -1.79
N SER A 265 -7.90 44.90 -2.22
CA SER A 265 -8.03 44.51 -3.63
C SER A 265 -9.23 43.59 -3.77
N VAL A 266 -9.85 43.55 -4.96
CA VAL A 266 -11.13 42.87 -5.15
C VAL A 266 -11.19 42.13 -6.48
N VAL A 267 -11.70 40.91 -6.44
CA VAL A 267 -12.18 40.18 -7.62
C VAL A 267 -13.69 40.30 -7.68
N GLN A 268 -14.24 40.54 -8.88
CA GLN A 268 -15.68 40.69 -9.11
C GLN A 268 -16.17 39.66 -10.12
N ILE A 269 -17.24 38.93 -9.78
CA ILE A 269 -17.92 37.97 -10.65
C ILE A 269 -19.39 38.39 -10.82
N GLY A 270 -19.85 38.50 -12.07
CA GLY A 270 -21.21 38.90 -12.43
C GLY A 270 -22.00 37.86 -13.21
N THR A 271 -21.53 36.61 -13.27
CA THR A 271 -22.10 35.54 -14.10
C THR A 271 -22.95 34.57 -13.29
N GLU A 272 -24.01 34.03 -13.90
CA GLU A 272 -24.86 33.01 -13.27
C GLU A 272 -24.25 31.60 -13.32
N GLU A 273 -23.31 31.41 -14.23
CA GLU A 273 -22.47 30.22 -14.34
C GLU A 273 -21.17 30.40 -13.56
N ASP A 274 -20.61 29.28 -13.08
CA ASP A 274 -19.31 29.25 -12.42
C ASP A 274 -18.23 29.83 -13.36
N SER A 275 -17.61 30.91 -12.93
CA SER A 275 -16.50 31.56 -13.63
C SER A 275 -15.28 31.64 -12.71
N VAL A 276 -14.10 31.74 -13.32
CA VAL A 276 -12.83 31.94 -12.63
C VAL A 276 -12.29 33.31 -13.00
N GLU A 277 -12.15 34.17 -12.01
CA GLU A 277 -11.66 35.53 -12.17
C GLU A 277 -10.45 35.78 -11.26
N SER A 278 -9.56 36.68 -11.66
CA SER A 278 -8.34 36.95 -10.90
C SER A 278 -7.88 38.40 -10.97
N ILE A 279 -7.09 38.80 -9.98
CA ILE A 279 -6.43 40.10 -9.94
C ILE A 279 -5.02 39.95 -9.37
N VAL A 280 -4.06 40.67 -9.97
CA VAL A 280 -2.72 40.82 -9.41
C VAL A 280 -2.76 41.94 -8.37
N VAL A 281 -2.20 41.67 -7.20
CA VAL A 281 -2.25 42.49 -6.00
C VAL A 281 -0.84 42.79 -5.55
N HIS A 282 -0.47 44.07 -5.53
CA HIS A 282 0.80 44.52 -4.99
C HIS A 282 0.63 44.93 -3.53
N THR A 283 1.35 44.27 -2.62
CA THR A 283 1.28 44.53 -1.17
C THR A 283 1.99 45.84 -0.79
N PRO A 284 1.48 46.60 0.20
CA PRO A 284 2.13 47.82 0.68
C PRO A 284 3.59 47.59 1.09
N SER A 285 4.45 48.57 0.81
CA SER A 285 5.86 48.53 1.20
C SER A 285 6.03 48.55 2.73
N ALA A 286 7.20 48.16 3.23
CA ALA A 286 7.44 47.96 4.66
C ALA A 286 7.17 49.18 5.56
N GLY A 287 7.29 50.40 5.02
CA GLY A 287 7.03 51.69 5.72
C GLY A 287 5.68 52.34 5.42
N ASP A 288 4.80 51.69 4.66
CA ASP A 288 3.46 52.21 4.36
C ASP A 288 2.53 52.05 5.57
N GLY A 289 1.85 53.12 5.99
CA GLY A 289 0.91 53.10 7.13
C GLY A 289 -0.32 52.23 6.92
N ARG A 290 -0.60 51.81 5.67
CA ARG A 290 -1.66 50.84 5.32
C ARG A 290 -1.22 49.39 5.48
N ARG A 291 0.07 49.13 5.69
CA ARG A 291 0.57 47.78 5.96
C ARG A 291 0.08 47.31 7.34
N PRO A 292 -0.48 46.09 7.47
CA PRO A 292 -0.85 45.53 8.76
C PRO A 292 0.41 45.18 9.57
N THR A 293 0.38 45.40 10.89
CA THR A 293 1.56 45.26 11.78
C THR A 293 2.21 43.87 11.77
N ASP A 294 1.42 42.83 11.48
CA ASP A 294 1.88 41.42 11.43
C ASP A 294 1.80 40.80 10.02
N ASP A 295 1.72 41.63 8.96
CA ASP A 295 1.59 41.16 7.57
C ASP A 295 0.37 40.26 7.32
N ARG A 296 -0.67 40.40 8.15
CA ARG A 296 -1.91 39.61 8.09
C ARG A 296 -2.98 40.31 7.26
N TYR A 297 -3.50 39.58 6.29
CA TYR A 297 -4.57 40.01 5.41
C TYR A 297 -5.75 39.06 5.50
N LEU A 298 -6.96 39.58 5.28
CA LEU A 298 -8.20 38.82 5.34
C LEU A 298 -8.83 38.70 3.97
N VAL A 299 -9.55 37.58 3.78
CA VAL A 299 -10.41 37.35 2.61
C VAL A 299 -11.86 37.33 3.04
N LEU A 300 -12.70 38.18 2.42
CA LEU A 300 -14.14 38.19 2.65
C LEU A 300 -14.93 38.31 1.35
N CYS A 301 -16.09 37.67 1.34
CA CYS A 301 -16.97 37.57 0.19
C CYS A 301 -18.26 38.34 0.43
N TYR A 302 -18.77 39.02 -0.60
CA TYR A 302 -19.95 39.89 -0.51
C TYR A 302 -20.83 39.81 -1.76
N PRO A 303 -22.16 39.79 -1.62
CA PRO A 303 -23.07 40.30 -2.65
C PRO A 303 -22.99 41.83 -2.67
N TYR A 304 -22.60 42.44 -3.80
CA TYR A 304 -22.34 43.87 -3.90
C TYR A 304 -23.03 44.51 -5.12
N PRO A 305 -23.66 45.70 -5.02
CA PRO A 305 -23.80 46.51 -3.79
C PRO A 305 -24.77 45.86 -2.80
N ASN A 306 -24.66 46.25 -1.51
CA ASN A 306 -25.62 45.81 -0.50
C ASN A 306 -27.02 46.36 -0.80
N GLN A 307 -28.04 45.54 -0.68
CA GLN A 307 -29.43 45.98 -0.72
C GLN A 307 -29.87 46.36 0.70
N GLU A 308 -29.48 47.54 1.18
CA GLU A 308 -29.79 47.99 2.55
C GLU A 308 -31.29 48.03 2.86
N GLN A 309 -32.11 48.26 1.83
CA GLN A 309 -33.57 48.33 1.94
C GLN A 309 -34.29 47.08 1.41
N GLY A 310 -33.54 46.02 1.06
CA GLY A 310 -34.06 44.81 0.41
C GLY A 310 -33.31 43.54 0.82
N LYS A 311 -33.61 42.41 0.17
CA LYS A 311 -32.82 41.18 0.34
C LYS A 311 -31.79 41.10 -0.77
N ASN A 312 -30.54 40.90 -0.39
CA ASN A 312 -29.49 40.54 -1.33
C ASN A 312 -29.84 39.24 -2.05
N GLY A 313 -29.51 39.17 -3.33
CA GLY A 313 -29.47 37.91 -4.05
C GLY A 313 -28.32 37.03 -3.57
N GLU A 314 -28.44 35.73 -3.81
CA GLU A 314 -27.43 34.76 -3.41
C GLU A 314 -26.21 34.85 -4.33
N VAL A 315 -25.03 34.76 -3.73
CA VAL A 315 -23.75 34.60 -4.40
C VAL A 315 -23.05 33.35 -3.88
N THR A 316 -22.33 32.66 -4.77
CA THR A 316 -21.64 31.39 -4.45
C THR A 316 -20.15 31.53 -4.68
N VAL A 317 -19.35 31.13 -3.70
CA VAL A 317 -17.89 31.02 -3.82
C VAL A 317 -17.52 29.56 -3.70
N ASN A 318 -17.03 29.00 -4.80
CA ASN A 318 -16.57 27.61 -4.84
C ASN A 318 -15.20 27.50 -4.18
N TRP A 319 -14.27 28.37 -4.57
CA TRP A 319 -12.94 28.41 -4.00
C TRP A 319 -12.22 29.75 -4.22
N VAL A 320 -11.23 29.99 -3.37
CA VAL A 320 -10.30 31.12 -3.40
C VAL A 320 -8.88 30.59 -3.28
N VAL A 321 -7.97 31.13 -4.09
CA VAL A 321 -6.54 30.79 -4.10
C VAL A 321 -5.73 32.08 -4.09
N ILE A 322 -4.69 32.16 -3.25
CA ILE A 322 -3.74 33.28 -3.23
C ILE A 322 -2.34 32.74 -3.48
N THR A 323 -1.65 33.34 -4.43
CA THR A 323 -0.36 32.84 -4.91
C THR A 323 0.67 33.94 -5.01
N GLU A 324 1.93 33.65 -4.70
CA GLU A 324 3.03 34.62 -4.92
C GLU A 324 3.33 34.75 -6.43
N GLY A 325 3.47 35.99 -6.90
CA GLY A 325 3.66 36.35 -8.30
C GLY A 325 2.38 36.75 -9.03
N THR A 326 2.49 36.92 -10.35
CA THR A 326 1.44 37.49 -11.21
C THR A 326 0.61 36.43 -11.95
N GLN A 327 0.82 35.15 -11.65
CA GLN A 327 0.15 34.04 -12.34
C GLN A 327 -1.13 33.63 -11.63
N ALA A 328 -2.25 33.70 -12.36
CA ALA A 328 -3.54 33.20 -11.90
C ALA A 328 -3.57 31.67 -11.82
N ALA A 329 -4.32 31.15 -10.84
CA ALA A 329 -4.53 29.71 -10.70
C ALA A 329 -5.59 29.21 -11.71
N ALA A 330 -5.28 28.15 -12.46
CA ALA A 330 -6.25 27.56 -13.39
C ALA A 330 -7.38 26.78 -12.68
N SER A 331 -7.14 26.35 -11.44
CA SER A 331 -8.07 25.59 -10.60
C SER A 331 -7.73 25.81 -9.12
N TRP A 332 -8.57 25.32 -8.22
CA TRP A 332 -8.18 25.25 -6.80
C TRP A 332 -6.89 24.44 -6.61
N ILE A 333 -6.01 24.94 -5.74
CA ILE A 333 -4.73 24.32 -5.36
C ILE A 333 -4.74 24.16 -3.84
N PRO A 334 -4.49 22.95 -3.30
CA PRO A 334 -4.39 22.76 -1.85
C PRO A 334 -3.22 23.57 -1.29
N ALA A 335 -3.43 24.25 -0.16
CA ALA A 335 -2.34 24.88 0.56
C ALA A 335 -1.44 23.82 1.23
N GLU A 336 -0.28 24.26 1.74
CA GLU A 336 0.61 23.35 2.46
C GLU A 336 -0.10 22.69 3.65
N GLY A 337 -0.09 21.36 3.66
CA GLY A 337 -0.77 20.56 4.67
C GLY A 337 -2.22 20.20 4.35
N GLU A 338 -2.84 20.72 3.29
CA GLU A 338 -4.19 20.32 2.84
C GLU A 338 -4.18 19.20 1.78
N ASP A 339 -3.01 18.91 1.21
CA ASP A 339 -2.86 17.83 0.26
C ASP A 339 -2.92 16.47 0.97
N VAL A 340 -3.98 15.71 0.69
CA VAL A 340 -4.24 14.38 1.24
C VAL A 340 -3.08 13.43 0.94
N TYR A 341 -2.44 13.55 -0.23
CA TYR A 341 -1.31 12.68 -0.57
C TYR A 341 -0.10 12.96 0.33
N THR A 342 0.21 14.25 0.55
CA THR A 342 1.23 14.68 1.52
C THR A 342 0.89 14.23 2.95
N GLN A 343 -0.37 14.33 3.37
CA GLN A 343 -0.79 13.87 4.71
C GLN A 343 -0.66 12.34 4.84
N MET A 344 -1.10 11.59 3.85
CA MET A 344 -0.97 10.13 3.80
C MET A 344 0.50 9.70 3.83
N SER A 345 1.34 10.37 3.04
CA SER A 345 2.79 10.12 3.04
C SER A 345 3.42 10.42 4.40
N LYS A 346 3.04 11.51 5.08
CA LYS A 346 3.47 11.79 6.47
C LYS A 346 2.99 10.72 7.46
N ALA A 347 1.86 10.08 7.19
CA ALA A 347 1.33 8.96 7.98
C ALA A 347 1.94 7.60 7.59
N GLY A 348 2.98 7.57 6.74
CA GLY A 348 3.68 6.34 6.34
C GLY A 348 3.02 5.58 5.20
N MET A 349 2.06 6.16 4.48
CA MET A 349 1.36 5.53 3.35
C MET A 349 1.93 6.00 2.01
N GLU A 350 2.33 5.05 1.16
CA GLU A 350 2.84 5.29 -0.19
C GLU A 350 2.03 4.52 -1.25
N PHE A 351 1.84 5.13 -2.42
CA PHE A 351 1.22 4.50 -3.59
C PHE A 351 2.19 4.49 -4.76
N LYS A 352 2.64 3.31 -5.20
CA LYS A 352 3.62 3.19 -6.29
C LYS A 352 3.34 1.97 -7.15
N GLY A 353 3.15 2.17 -8.46
CA GLY A 353 2.99 1.06 -9.41
C GLY A 353 1.77 0.15 -9.15
N GLY A 354 0.72 0.67 -8.50
CA GLY A 354 -0.44 -0.12 -8.07
C GLY A 354 -0.29 -0.81 -6.71
N GLU A 355 0.86 -0.67 -6.06
CA GLU A 355 1.10 -1.14 -4.70
C GLU A 355 0.79 -0.04 -3.68
N ILE A 356 0.26 -0.45 -2.51
CA ILE A 356 0.12 0.39 -1.33
C ILE A 356 1.11 -0.11 -0.28
N THR A 357 2.03 0.75 0.13
CA THR A 357 2.99 0.47 1.20
C THR A 357 2.60 1.26 2.45
N LEU A 358 2.53 0.59 3.61
CA LEU A 358 2.24 1.20 4.91
C LEU A 358 3.44 0.97 5.84
N THR A 359 4.08 2.04 6.30
CA THR A 359 5.25 2.00 7.20
C THR A 359 4.88 2.63 8.54
N ALA A 360 4.72 1.81 9.57
CA ALA A 360 4.44 2.24 10.94
C ALA A 360 4.77 1.10 11.93
N ASP A 361 5.10 1.45 13.17
CA ASP A 361 5.30 0.49 14.27
C ASP A 361 4.01 -0.32 14.56
N ARG A 362 2.85 0.24 14.23
CA ARG A 362 1.56 -0.42 14.43
C ARG A 362 0.52 0.04 13.43
N THR A 363 -0.06 -0.90 12.69
CA THR A 363 -1.12 -0.63 11.71
C THR A 363 -2.42 -1.35 12.11
N LYS A 364 -3.54 -0.63 12.19
CA LYS A 364 -4.85 -1.16 12.59
C LYS A 364 -5.84 -1.11 11.44
N ILE A 365 -6.48 -2.24 11.16
CA ILE A 365 -7.67 -2.32 10.32
C ILE A 365 -8.87 -2.47 11.25
N ARG A 366 -9.86 -1.58 11.12
CA ARG A 366 -11.01 -1.47 12.00
C ARG A 366 -12.32 -1.52 11.21
N ASN A 367 -13.35 -2.15 11.77
CA ASN A 367 -14.67 -2.16 11.16
C ASN A 367 -15.50 -0.91 11.54
N ASN A 368 -16.66 -0.73 10.90
CA ASN A 368 -17.53 0.44 11.15
C ASN A 368 -18.17 0.46 12.56
N LYS A 369 -17.97 -0.57 13.38
CA LYS A 369 -18.40 -0.61 14.79
C LYS A 369 -17.31 -0.16 15.75
N GLY A 370 -16.13 0.19 15.26
CA GLY A 370 -15.00 0.62 16.08
C GLY A 370 -14.07 -0.53 16.52
N GLU A 371 -14.31 -1.76 16.06
CA GLU A 371 -13.56 -2.95 16.49
C GLU A 371 -12.33 -3.16 15.60
N ASP A 372 -11.16 -3.33 16.20
CA ASP A 372 -9.93 -3.68 15.49
C ASP A 372 -10.05 -5.15 15.00
N ILE A 373 -10.02 -5.38 13.68
CA ILE A 373 -10.17 -6.71 13.06
C ILE A 373 -8.84 -7.35 12.70
N ALA A 374 -7.82 -6.53 12.40
CA ALA A 374 -6.45 -6.95 12.17
C ALA A 374 -5.49 -5.86 12.65
N VAL A 375 -4.44 -6.24 13.36
CA VAL A 375 -3.36 -5.35 13.81
C VAL A 375 -2.04 -5.94 13.36
N PHE A 376 -1.25 -5.16 12.63
CA PHE A 376 0.11 -5.50 12.24
C PHE A 376 1.06 -4.80 13.22
N ASN A 377 1.90 -5.57 13.90
CA ASN A 377 2.79 -5.09 14.95
C ASN A 377 4.24 -4.95 14.44
N GLU A 378 5.04 -4.14 15.12
CA GLU A 378 6.46 -3.87 14.80
C GLU A 378 7.31 -5.14 14.76
N ASP A 379 6.99 -6.14 15.59
CA ASP A 379 7.69 -7.42 15.67
C ASP A 379 7.36 -8.39 14.50
N GLY A 380 6.55 -7.94 13.54
CA GLY A 380 6.13 -8.71 12.37
C GLY A 380 4.94 -9.63 12.63
N THR A 381 4.37 -9.63 13.84
CA THR A 381 3.16 -10.41 14.14
C THR A 381 1.88 -9.74 13.62
N ILE A 382 0.84 -10.55 13.43
CA ILE A 382 -0.49 -10.09 13.03
C ILE A 382 -1.53 -10.60 14.05
N ASP A 383 -2.13 -9.68 14.80
CA ASP A 383 -3.27 -9.97 15.65
C ASP A 383 -4.55 -9.84 14.80
N ALA A 384 -5.10 -10.96 14.35
CA ALA A 384 -6.32 -10.98 13.56
C ALA A 384 -7.43 -11.75 14.28
N ARG A 385 -8.64 -11.16 14.32
CA ARG A 385 -9.80 -11.83 14.93
C ARG A 385 -10.29 -13.02 14.10
N ARG A 386 -10.19 -12.92 12.78
CA ARG A 386 -10.58 -13.98 11.83
C ARG A 386 -9.85 -13.82 10.50
N ILE A 387 -9.26 -14.90 10.00
CA ILE A 387 -8.72 -14.98 8.64
C ILE A 387 -9.52 -16.04 7.88
N LEU A 388 -10.12 -15.66 6.75
CA LEU A 388 -10.90 -16.54 5.89
C LEU A 388 -10.26 -16.64 4.51
N MET A 389 -9.74 -17.82 4.19
CA MET A 389 -9.30 -18.16 2.83
C MET A 389 -10.44 -18.87 2.11
N ARG A 390 -10.98 -18.23 1.07
CA ARG A 390 -12.03 -18.82 0.22
C ARG A 390 -11.41 -19.54 -0.97
N CYS A 391 -11.78 -20.80 -1.16
CA CYS A 391 -11.36 -21.60 -2.30
C CYS A 391 -12.59 -22.10 -3.07
N ARG A 392 -12.40 -22.47 -4.35
CA ARG A 392 -13.50 -22.99 -5.19
C ARG A 392 -14.21 -24.21 -4.59
N PHE A 393 -13.47 -25.04 -3.86
CA PHE A 393 -13.94 -26.33 -3.34
C PHE A 393 -14.03 -26.40 -1.81
N GLY A 394 -13.95 -25.25 -1.13
CA GLY A 394 -13.95 -25.22 0.33
C GLY A 394 -13.32 -23.95 0.88
N ASN A 395 -13.12 -23.90 2.19
CA ASN A 395 -12.50 -22.77 2.87
C ASN A 395 -11.51 -23.24 3.93
N ILE A 396 -10.54 -22.39 4.22
CA ILE A 396 -9.71 -22.50 5.43
C ILE A 396 -9.99 -21.28 6.28
N ALA A 397 -10.31 -21.51 7.56
CA ALA A 397 -10.59 -20.45 8.51
C ALA A 397 -9.68 -20.58 9.73
N PHE A 398 -9.12 -19.44 10.15
CA PHE A 398 -8.46 -19.27 11.43
C PHE A 398 -9.29 -18.29 12.26
N GLY A 399 -9.58 -18.62 13.51
CA GLY A 399 -10.26 -17.68 14.41
C GLY A 399 -10.88 -18.33 15.64
N ASP A 400 -11.56 -17.49 16.40
CA ASP A 400 -12.29 -17.89 17.60
C ASP A 400 -13.55 -18.70 17.24
N VAL A 401 -13.65 -19.92 17.76
CA VAL A 401 -14.89 -20.70 17.85
C VAL A 401 -15.01 -21.19 19.28
N ASP A 402 -16.16 -20.88 19.90
CA ASP A 402 -16.48 -21.18 21.30
C ASP A 402 -15.44 -20.67 22.33
N GLY A 403 -14.79 -19.54 22.05
CA GLY A 403 -13.79 -18.92 22.92
C GLY A 403 -12.38 -19.48 22.78
N TYR A 404 -12.13 -20.33 21.78
CA TYR A 404 -10.82 -20.94 21.54
C TYR A 404 -10.31 -20.64 20.13
N PRO A 405 -8.98 -20.59 19.91
CA PRO A 405 -8.40 -20.52 18.58
C PRO A 405 -8.60 -21.86 17.86
N ASN A 406 -9.11 -21.78 16.63
CA ASN A 406 -9.35 -22.94 15.78
C ASN A 406 -8.78 -22.73 14.38
N LEU A 407 -8.25 -23.81 13.80
CA LEU A 407 -8.03 -23.95 12.37
C LEU A 407 -9.06 -24.94 11.82
N ILE A 408 -9.87 -24.49 10.86
CA ILE A 408 -10.96 -25.27 10.28
C ILE A 408 -10.80 -25.33 8.76
N ILE A 409 -10.81 -26.54 8.21
CA ILE A 409 -10.86 -26.79 6.78
C ILE A 409 -12.25 -27.33 6.43
N THR A 410 -12.94 -26.71 5.46
CA THR A 410 -14.29 -27.13 5.04
C THR A 410 -14.33 -27.65 3.61
N ASN A 411 -15.31 -28.50 3.30
CA ASN A 411 -15.65 -28.82 1.90
C ASN A 411 -16.47 -27.68 1.25
N ILE A 412 -16.89 -27.89 -0.01
CA ILE A 412 -17.69 -26.93 -0.79
C ILE A 412 -19.05 -26.61 -0.17
N LEU A 413 -19.60 -27.51 0.66
CA LEU A 413 -20.86 -27.30 1.39
C LEU A 413 -20.66 -26.53 2.70
N GLY A 414 -19.43 -26.10 3.01
CA GLY A 414 -19.10 -25.43 4.28
C GLY A 414 -19.00 -26.39 5.46
N GLN A 415 -19.03 -27.70 5.23
CA GLN A 415 -18.92 -28.70 6.30
C GLN A 415 -17.46 -28.89 6.71
N PRO A 416 -17.11 -28.75 8.00
CA PRO A 416 -15.76 -29.04 8.48
C PRO A 416 -15.31 -30.46 8.13
N GLN A 417 -14.08 -30.59 7.64
CA GLN A 417 -13.39 -31.84 7.30
C GLN A 417 -12.17 -32.07 8.19
N VAL A 418 -11.53 -30.99 8.64
CA VAL A 418 -10.44 -31.01 9.61
C VAL A 418 -10.66 -29.85 10.56
N MET A 419 -10.51 -30.10 11.86
CA MET A 419 -10.52 -29.08 12.90
C MET A 419 -9.32 -29.32 13.82
N ILE A 420 -8.50 -28.29 14.00
CA ILE A 420 -7.42 -28.26 14.99
C ILE A 420 -7.76 -27.18 15.99
N ASN A 421 -7.72 -27.52 17.27
CA ASN A 421 -8.01 -26.59 18.35
C ASN A 421 -7.08 -26.84 19.55
N HIS A 422 -7.42 -26.27 20.71
CA HIS A 422 -6.67 -26.42 21.95
C HIS A 422 -6.51 -27.89 22.43
N ARG A 423 -7.26 -28.84 21.86
CA ARG A 423 -7.17 -30.28 22.13
C ARG A 423 -6.31 -31.04 21.11
N GLY A 424 -5.72 -30.35 20.13
CA GLY A 424 -5.00 -30.93 19.01
C GLY A 424 -5.88 -31.14 17.77
N ILE A 425 -5.58 -32.17 16.98
CA ILE A 425 -6.41 -32.57 15.84
C ILE A 425 -7.67 -33.24 16.40
N VAL A 426 -8.82 -32.62 16.18
CA VAL A 426 -10.11 -33.11 16.66
C VAL A 426 -10.61 -34.19 15.70
N ASP A 427 -11.02 -35.34 16.22
CA ASP A 427 -11.67 -36.38 15.42
C ASP A 427 -13.00 -35.86 14.84
N LYS A 428 -13.32 -36.25 13.61
CA LYS A 428 -14.60 -35.96 12.98
C LYS A 428 -15.78 -36.41 13.83
N TYR A 429 -15.64 -37.57 14.48
CA TYR A 429 -16.71 -38.28 15.20
C TYR A 429 -16.28 -38.73 16.61
N GLY A 430 -15.34 -38.01 17.22
CA GLY A 430 -14.78 -38.32 18.54
C GLY A 430 -15.84 -38.39 19.64
N VAL A 431 -15.68 -39.31 20.58
CA VAL A 431 -16.64 -39.54 21.66
C VAL A 431 -15.93 -39.87 22.96
N ASP A 432 -16.37 -39.26 24.05
CA ASP A 432 -16.08 -39.73 25.40
C ASP A 432 -17.30 -40.49 25.91
N MET A 433 -17.11 -41.76 26.27
CA MET A 433 -18.15 -42.57 26.92
C MET A 433 -17.71 -42.93 28.33
N LYS A 434 -18.59 -42.69 29.31
CA LYS A 434 -18.37 -43.05 30.70
C LYS A 434 -19.53 -43.92 31.20
N LEU A 435 -19.21 -45.12 31.66
CA LEU A 435 -20.14 -45.94 32.42
C LEU A 435 -20.40 -45.27 33.77
N ILE A 436 -21.65 -44.88 34.03
CA ILE A 436 -22.07 -44.23 35.27
C ILE A 436 -22.59 -45.26 36.27
N ASN A 437 -23.37 -46.24 35.79
CA ASN A 437 -23.90 -47.31 36.62
C ASN A 437 -24.05 -48.58 35.79
N ALA A 438 -23.83 -49.73 36.42
CA ALA A 438 -24.17 -51.06 35.95
C ALA A 438 -24.59 -51.89 37.17
N SER A 439 -25.88 -51.89 37.49
CA SER A 439 -26.42 -52.61 38.64
C SER A 439 -27.37 -53.73 38.20
N SER A 440 -27.44 -54.77 39.02
CA SER A 440 -28.47 -55.80 38.95
C SER A 440 -29.26 -55.82 40.25
N TYR A 441 -30.55 -56.10 40.19
CA TYR A 441 -31.42 -56.22 41.35
C TYR A 441 -32.42 -57.36 41.15
N PHE A 442 -32.81 -58.03 42.22
CA PHE A 442 -33.85 -59.07 42.20
C PHE A 442 -35.10 -58.56 42.91
N ILE A 443 -36.28 -58.80 42.33
CA ILE A 443 -37.56 -58.48 42.94
C ILE A 443 -38.43 -59.73 42.91
N SER A 444 -38.75 -60.29 44.07
CA SER A 444 -39.83 -61.27 44.20
C SER A 444 -41.12 -60.53 44.55
N LYS A 445 -42.18 -60.70 43.78
CA LYS A 445 -43.52 -60.18 44.14
C LYS A 445 -44.30 -61.25 44.89
N ARG A 446 -45.30 -60.82 45.68
CA ARG A 446 -46.26 -61.71 46.38
C ARG A 446 -47.04 -62.67 45.46
N ASP A 447 -46.91 -62.52 44.15
CA ASP A 447 -47.60 -63.30 43.11
C ASP A 447 -46.78 -64.51 42.61
N GLU A 448 -45.77 -64.98 43.36
CA GLU A 448 -44.85 -66.10 43.04
C GLU A 448 -43.96 -65.91 41.80
N ILE A 449 -43.88 -64.69 41.27
CA ILE A 449 -43.06 -64.35 40.10
C ILE A 449 -41.82 -63.57 40.55
N ALA A 450 -40.63 -64.05 40.14
CA ALA A 450 -39.35 -63.41 40.40
C ALA A 450 -38.90 -62.59 39.19
N TYR A 451 -38.30 -61.43 39.43
CA TYR A 451 -37.75 -60.56 38.40
C TYR A 451 -36.27 -60.31 38.62
N LEU A 452 -35.46 -60.44 37.58
CA LEU A 452 -34.10 -59.90 37.54
C LEU A 452 -34.12 -58.57 36.78
N GLY A 453 -33.80 -57.49 37.49
CA GLY A 453 -33.58 -56.17 36.92
C GLY A 453 -32.11 -55.91 36.63
N VAL A 454 -31.82 -55.27 35.50
CA VAL A 454 -30.49 -54.75 35.14
C VAL A 454 -30.65 -53.29 34.75
N ASN A 455 -29.80 -52.42 35.29
CA ASN A 455 -29.78 -50.99 34.97
C ASN A 455 -28.37 -50.57 34.58
N ILE A 456 -28.21 -50.07 33.35
CA ILE A 456 -26.95 -49.58 32.81
C ILE A 456 -27.13 -48.12 32.38
N ILE A 457 -26.32 -47.24 32.96
CA ILE A 457 -26.33 -45.81 32.64
C ILE A 457 -25.00 -45.45 32.03
N VAL A 458 -25.03 -44.91 30.81
CA VAL A 458 -23.85 -44.42 30.10
C VAL A 458 -24.00 -42.92 29.86
N LYS A 459 -22.99 -42.15 30.23
CA LYS A 459 -22.85 -40.74 29.86
C LYS A 459 -22.01 -40.66 28.59
N ILE A 460 -22.53 -39.99 27.57
CA ILE A 460 -21.89 -39.85 26.27
C ILE A 460 -21.67 -38.36 26.02
N THR A 461 -20.45 -37.98 25.71
CA THR A 461 -20.10 -36.61 25.31
C THR A 461 -19.53 -36.63 23.90
N ASN A 462 -20.13 -35.86 22.99
CA ASN A 462 -19.58 -35.72 21.64
C ASN A 462 -18.35 -34.81 21.70
N ARG A 463 -17.19 -35.39 21.40
CA ARG A 463 -15.90 -34.68 21.32
C ARG A 463 -15.51 -34.34 19.89
N GLY A 464 -16.24 -34.86 18.91
CA GLY A 464 -15.97 -34.63 17.51
C GLY A 464 -16.49 -33.28 17.00
N PHE A 465 -15.89 -32.81 15.92
CA PHE A 465 -16.28 -31.53 15.30
C PHE A 465 -17.52 -31.63 14.41
N GLN A 466 -18.05 -32.84 14.17
CA GLN A 466 -19.35 -33.05 13.55
C GLN A 466 -20.37 -33.56 14.57
N GLN A 467 -21.63 -33.19 14.35
CA GLN A 467 -22.76 -33.79 15.03
C GLN A 467 -22.78 -35.30 14.77
N LYS A 468 -23.03 -36.09 15.82
CA LYS A 468 -23.11 -37.55 15.71
C LYS A 468 -24.29 -38.09 16.50
N THR A 469 -24.88 -39.12 15.95
CA THR A 469 -25.97 -39.90 16.53
C THR A 469 -25.39 -41.14 17.17
N TYR A 470 -25.73 -41.41 18.44
CA TYR A 470 -25.25 -42.52 19.26
C TYR A 470 -26.44 -43.40 19.68
N GLY A 471 -26.21 -44.69 19.91
CA GLY A 471 -27.25 -45.59 20.42
C GLY A 471 -28.17 -46.22 19.37
N GLY A 472 -27.85 -46.09 18.09
CA GLY A 472 -28.54 -46.77 16.98
C GLY A 472 -27.94 -48.13 16.60
N GLY A 473 -27.34 -48.86 17.55
CA GLY A 473 -26.60 -50.09 17.25
C GLY A 473 -25.09 -49.98 17.47
N ASP A 474 -24.55 -48.83 17.86
CA ASP A 474 -23.09 -48.61 17.90
C ASP A 474 -22.41 -48.94 19.25
N ILE A 475 -23.20 -49.27 20.28
CA ILE A 475 -22.69 -49.49 21.65
C ILE A 475 -22.76 -50.98 22.00
N LYS A 476 -21.59 -51.59 22.24
CA LYS A 476 -21.43 -52.99 22.67
C LYS A 476 -21.12 -53.07 24.15
N LEU A 477 -21.96 -53.75 24.91
CA LEU A 477 -21.68 -54.10 26.31
C LEU A 477 -21.28 -55.57 26.35
N THR A 478 -20.03 -55.85 26.72
CA THR A 478 -19.55 -57.24 26.82
C THR A 478 -19.37 -57.62 28.28
N ALA A 479 -20.13 -58.61 28.73
CA ALA A 479 -20.01 -59.20 30.06
C ALA A 479 -19.24 -60.52 29.96
N TYR A 480 -18.34 -60.75 30.91
CA TYR A 480 -17.70 -62.06 31.09
C TYR A 480 -18.45 -62.85 32.15
N ILE A 481 -19.01 -64.00 31.75
CA ILE A 481 -19.69 -64.92 32.67
C ILE A 481 -18.64 -65.90 33.18
N LYS A 482 -18.21 -65.68 34.42
CA LYS A 482 -17.09 -66.40 35.05
C LYS A 482 -17.29 -67.92 35.10
N GLU A 483 -18.50 -68.36 35.45
CA GLU A 483 -18.84 -69.79 35.61
C GLU A 483 -18.93 -70.53 34.28
N ALA A 484 -19.41 -69.85 33.23
CA ALA A 484 -19.51 -70.42 31.89
C ALA A 484 -18.23 -70.21 31.05
N GLN A 485 -17.24 -69.50 31.58
CA GLN A 485 -16.04 -69.02 30.88
C GLN A 485 -16.32 -68.43 29.50
N LYS A 486 -17.40 -67.66 29.38
CA LYS A 486 -17.88 -67.13 28.09
C LYS A 486 -18.16 -65.64 28.18
N TYR A 487 -17.84 -64.94 27.10
CA TYR A 487 -18.28 -63.57 26.90
C TYR A 487 -19.67 -63.55 26.28
N LYS A 488 -20.52 -62.66 26.78
CA LYS A 488 -21.80 -62.30 26.17
C LYS A 488 -21.80 -60.83 25.85
N THR A 489 -22.09 -60.50 24.60
CA THR A 489 -22.19 -59.13 24.13
C THR A 489 -23.66 -58.77 23.94
N LEU A 490 -24.08 -57.73 24.64
CA LEU A 490 -25.32 -57.01 24.39
C LEU A 490 -25.02 -55.86 23.43
N GLN A 491 -25.63 -55.91 22.25
CA GLN A 491 -25.59 -54.82 21.29
C GLN A 491 -26.77 -53.89 21.55
N LEU A 492 -26.50 -52.64 21.90
CA LEU A 492 -27.54 -51.66 22.18
C LEU A 492 -28.02 -50.99 20.89
N GLY A 493 -29.29 -51.16 20.53
CA GLY A 493 -29.96 -50.45 19.44
C GLY A 493 -30.10 -51.18 18.11
N GLU A 494 -29.72 -52.46 18.00
CA GLU A 494 -29.99 -53.28 16.81
C GLU A 494 -31.31 -54.06 16.92
N SER A 495 -32.09 -54.11 15.83
CA SER A 495 -33.28 -54.96 15.70
C SER A 495 -32.90 -56.37 15.25
N TYR A 496 -33.44 -57.41 15.90
CA TYR A 496 -33.13 -58.79 15.55
C TYR A 496 -34.25 -59.51 14.77
N THR A 497 -33.87 -60.32 13.78
CA THR A 497 -34.73 -61.29 13.09
C THR A 497 -34.10 -62.70 13.16
N GLY A 498 -34.47 -63.48 14.18
CA GLY A 498 -34.39 -64.96 14.20
C GLY A 498 -33.07 -65.66 14.60
N ASN A 499 -33.14 -66.49 15.66
CA ASN A 499 -32.21 -67.55 16.16
C ASN A 499 -30.86 -67.26 16.88
N ASN A 500 -30.41 -66.02 17.13
CA ASN A 500 -29.24 -65.73 17.99
C ASN A 500 -29.69 -65.21 19.37
N PRO A 501 -29.18 -65.72 20.51
CA PRO A 501 -29.64 -65.39 21.88
C PRO A 501 -29.20 -64.01 22.40
N ALA A 502 -29.04 -63.01 21.52
CA ALA A 502 -28.73 -61.65 21.94
C ALA A 502 -30.01 -60.90 22.33
N ILE A 503 -29.99 -60.27 23.51
CA ILE A 503 -31.10 -59.49 24.07
C ILE A 503 -31.36 -58.26 23.17
N THR A 504 -32.60 -58.12 22.69
CA THR A 504 -33.08 -57.02 21.85
C THR A 504 -32.97 -55.67 22.59
N ALA A 505 -32.35 -54.65 21.99
CA ALA A 505 -32.31 -53.30 22.55
C ALA A 505 -32.82 -52.28 21.53
N ALA A 506 -33.66 -51.35 21.99
CA ALA A 506 -34.39 -50.40 21.14
C ALA A 506 -33.52 -49.30 20.50
N THR A 507 -34.04 -48.81 19.38
CA THR A 507 -33.41 -47.93 18.39
C THR A 507 -33.45 -46.44 18.71
N THR A 508 -33.73 -46.01 19.95
CA THR A 508 -33.87 -44.56 20.22
C THR A 508 -32.48 -43.93 20.34
N PRO A 509 -32.01 -43.20 19.32
CA PRO A 509 -30.65 -42.72 19.33
C PRO A 509 -30.57 -41.31 19.93
N ILE A 510 -29.40 -40.92 20.42
CA ILE A 510 -29.10 -39.56 20.85
C ILE A 510 -28.23 -38.84 19.84
N THR A 511 -28.67 -37.69 19.36
CA THR A 511 -27.85 -36.85 18.46
C THR A 511 -27.27 -35.67 19.23
N LEU A 512 -25.95 -35.60 19.32
CA LEU A 512 -25.23 -34.60 20.11
C LEU A 512 -24.40 -33.69 19.19
N LYS A 513 -24.49 -32.36 19.38
CA LYS A 513 -23.57 -31.38 18.75
C LYS A 513 -22.20 -31.39 19.44
N ILE A 514 -21.24 -30.63 18.91
CA ILE A 514 -19.89 -30.51 19.48
C ILE A 514 -19.96 -30.08 20.95
N GLY A 515 -19.31 -30.83 21.84
CA GLY A 515 -19.26 -30.54 23.29
C GLY A 515 -20.52 -30.92 24.07
N GLU A 516 -21.64 -31.20 23.41
CA GLU A 516 -22.86 -31.63 24.08
C GLU A 516 -22.70 -33.01 24.73
N THR A 517 -23.42 -33.18 25.83
CA THR A 517 -23.41 -34.39 26.63
C THR A 517 -24.84 -34.89 26.79
N GLY A 518 -25.04 -36.19 26.60
CA GLY A 518 -26.29 -36.87 26.85
C GLY A 518 -26.12 -38.04 27.83
N ARG A 519 -27.23 -38.49 28.39
CA ARG A 519 -27.28 -39.73 29.19
C ARG A 519 -28.17 -40.75 28.49
N MET A 520 -27.67 -41.98 28.40
CA MET A 520 -28.43 -43.14 27.95
C MET A 520 -28.61 -44.09 29.12
N VAL A 521 -29.85 -44.34 29.48
CA VAL A 521 -30.24 -45.32 30.51
C VAL A 521 -30.86 -46.51 29.81
N TYR A 522 -30.32 -47.68 30.09
CA TYR A 522 -30.81 -48.97 29.63
C TYR A 522 -31.28 -49.76 30.85
N GLY A 523 -32.60 -49.93 30.96
CA GLY A 523 -33.21 -50.79 31.96
C GLY A 523 -33.73 -52.06 31.31
N GLY A 524 -33.42 -53.23 31.87
CA GLY A 524 -34.01 -54.51 31.50
C GLY A 524 -34.61 -55.19 32.72
N LEU A 525 -35.79 -55.77 32.58
CA LEU A 525 -36.48 -56.56 33.58
C LEU A 525 -36.81 -57.91 32.95
N PHE A 526 -36.25 -58.96 33.50
CA PHE A 526 -36.47 -60.34 33.10
C PHE A 526 -37.44 -60.95 34.08
N GLU A 527 -38.61 -61.35 33.61
CA GLU A 527 -39.55 -62.15 34.39
C GLU A 527 -39.09 -63.59 34.38
N ILE A 528 -38.86 -64.13 35.57
CA ILE A 528 -38.33 -65.48 35.80
C ILE A 528 -39.43 -66.30 36.46
N GLY A 529 -39.89 -67.34 35.77
CA GLY A 529 -40.84 -68.32 36.31
C GLY A 529 -40.17 -69.63 36.65
N SER A 530 -40.78 -70.40 37.56
CA SER A 530 -40.41 -71.78 37.86
C SER A 530 -41.18 -72.74 36.96
N THR A 531 -40.49 -73.68 36.31
CA THR A 531 -41.15 -74.87 35.72
C THR A 531 -41.38 -75.93 36.80
N SER A 532 -42.29 -76.88 36.57
CA SER A 532 -42.63 -77.96 37.50
C SER A 532 -41.46 -78.91 37.86
N GLY A 533 -40.28 -78.71 37.26
CA GLY A 533 -39.02 -79.42 37.55
C GLY A 533 -37.94 -78.59 38.25
N GLY A 534 -38.23 -77.37 38.70
CA GLY A 534 -37.28 -76.51 39.44
C GLY A 534 -36.31 -75.70 38.58
N ALA A 535 -36.46 -75.70 37.25
CA ALA A 535 -35.67 -74.85 36.37
C ALA A 535 -36.32 -73.46 36.21
N PHE A 536 -35.50 -72.42 36.37
CA PHE A 536 -35.89 -71.03 36.15
C PHE A 536 -35.89 -70.69 34.66
N VAL A 537 -37.01 -70.18 34.14
CA VAL A 537 -37.16 -69.81 32.72
C VAL A 537 -37.54 -68.35 32.62
N VAL A 538 -36.87 -67.61 31.73
CA VAL A 538 -37.26 -66.23 31.42
C VAL A 538 -38.51 -66.27 30.53
N GLN A 539 -39.64 -65.86 31.09
CA GLN A 539 -40.93 -65.90 30.38
C GLN A 539 -41.17 -64.61 29.60
N LYS A 540 -40.71 -63.48 30.14
CA LYS A 540 -40.96 -62.15 29.59
C LYS A 540 -39.76 -61.26 29.79
N LEU A 541 -39.45 -60.46 28.77
CA LEU A 541 -38.43 -59.43 28.83
C LEU A 541 -39.09 -58.08 28.62
N SER A 542 -39.00 -57.22 29.62
CA SER A 542 -39.36 -55.80 29.50
C SER A 542 -38.10 -54.97 29.55
N TYR A 543 -37.94 -54.01 28.65
CA TYR A 543 -36.80 -53.10 28.70
C TYR A 543 -37.21 -51.68 28.35
N SER A 544 -36.51 -50.71 28.92
CA SER A 544 -36.72 -49.30 28.65
C SER A 544 -35.39 -48.64 28.28
N VAL A 545 -35.47 -47.75 27.30
CA VAL A 545 -34.37 -46.86 26.96
C VAL A 545 -34.84 -45.44 27.22
N ARG A 546 -34.09 -44.73 28.05
CA ARG A 546 -34.28 -43.30 28.30
C ARG A 546 -33.05 -42.54 27.80
N ALA A 547 -33.30 -41.63 26.88
CA ALA A 547 -32.33 -40.67 26.37
C ALA A 547 -32.63 -39.31 27.00
N GLU A 548 -31.63 -38.73 27.68
CA GLU A 548 -31.71 -37.38 28.23
C GLU A 548 -30.75 -36.47 27.45
N TYR A 549 -31.35 -35.46 26.82
CA TYR A 549 -30.69 -34.28 26.25
C TYR A 549 -30.80 -33.13 27.25
N TYR A 550 -29.93 -32.12 27.13
CA TYR A 550 -29.86 -30.89 27.94
C TYR A 550 -31.16 -30.53 28.69
N ASP A 551 -32.33 -30.48 28.01
CA ASP A 551 -33.67 -30.31 28.64
C ASP A 551 -34.79 -31.18 28.00
N THR A 552 -34.45 -32.29 27.33
CA THR A 552 -35.46 -33.14 26.65
C THR A 552 -35.25 -34.60 27.01
N VAL A 553 -36.32 -35.24 27.48
CA VAL A 553 -36.31 -36.66 27.81
C VAL A 553 -37.12 -37.42 26.77
N VAL A 554 -36.47 -38.36 26.08
CA VAL A 554 -37.15 -39.31 25.21
C VAL A 554 -37.08 -40.68 25.87
N THR A 555 -38.23 -41.18 26.31
CA THR A 555 -38.36 -42.49 26.94
C THR A 555 -39.19 -43.40 26.05
N LYS A 556 -38.71 -44.63 25.84
CA LYS A 556 -39.53 -45.69 25.27
C LYS A 556 -39.37 -46.97 26.08
N SER A 557 -40.48 -47.63 26.32
CA SER A 557 -40.56 -48.91 27.01
C SER A 557 -41.07 -49.97 26.05
N TYR A 558 -40.52 -51.16 26.15
CA TYR A 558 -40.77 -52.28 25.27
C TYR A 558 -40.94 -53.54 26.09
N VAL A 559 -41.77 -54.43 25.60
CA VAL A 559 -42.08 -55.70 26.23
C VAL A 559 -42.11 -56.75 25.14
N SER A 560 -41.33 -57.81 25.32
CA SER A 560 -41.31 -58.97 24.44
C SER A 560 -41.64 -60.21 25.27
N GLU A 561 -42.64 -60.96 24.82
CA GLU A 561 -42.93 -62.30 25.32
C GLU A 561 -42.04 -63.28 24.57
N LEU A 562 -41.20 -64.01 25.28
CA LEU A 562 -40.17 -64.85 24.66
C LEU A 562 -40.69 -66.24 24.27
N GLY A 563 -41.94 -66.56 24.64
CA GLY A 563 -42.46 -67.93 24.69
C GLY A 563 -41.67 -68.75 25.72
N GLU A 564 -42.20 -69.90 26.16
CA GLU A 564 -41.45 -70.81 27.04
C GLU A 564 -40.17 -71.29 26.33
N LYS A 565 -39.07 -70.56 26.54
CA LYS A 565 -37.75 -70.90 26.03
C LYS A 565 -36.82 -71.08 27.20
N ASN A 566 -36.57 -72.34 27.53
CA ASN A 566 -35.58 -72.74 28.52
C ASN A 566 -34.23 -72.11 28.18
N PHE A 567 -33.78 -71.16 29.00
CA PHE A 567 -32.37 -70.86 29.09
C PHE A 567 -31.76 -72.07 29.80
N GLY A 568 -31.11 -72.94 29.03
CA GLY A 568 -30.67 -74.25 29.51
C GLY A 568 -29.96 -74.20 30.85
N ASP A 569 -30.32 -75.15 31.70
CA ASP A 569 -29.80 -75.48 33.04
C ASP A 569 -28.49 -74.78 33.43
N TYR A 570 -28.62 -73.67 34.15
CA TYR A 570 -27.55 -73.15 35.00
C TYR A 570 -28.11 -72.98 36.41
N ASN A 571 -27.68 -73.85 37.32
CA ASN A 571 -27.91 -73.71 38.75
C ASN A 571 -27.32 -72.38 39.21
N ILE A 572 -28.17 -71.41 39.53
CA ILE A 572 -27.75 -70.24 40.32
C ILE A 572 -27.60 -70.73 41.75
N VAL A 573 -26.37 -71.06 42.13
CA VAL A 573 -26.03 -71.45 43.51
C VAL A 573 -25.95 -70.19 44.37
N GLY A 574 -26.80 -70.11 45.40
CA GLY A 574 -26.66 -69.18 46.52
C GLY A 574 -27.85 -68.24 46.71
N ILE A 575 -28.95 -68.74 47.27
CA ILE A 575 -29.94 -67.91 47.98
C ILE A 575 -30.13 -68.54 49.35
N ASP A 576 -29.19 -68.28 50.25
CA ASP A 576 -29.44 -68.38 51.68
C ASP A 576 -29.51 -66.93 52.21
N ASP A 577 -30.62 -66.61 52.87
CA ASP A 577 -30.95 -65.37 53.59
C ASP A 577 -31.00 -64.05 52.81
N LEU A 578 -32.21 -63.67 52.36
CA LEU A 578 -32.69 -62.29 52.51
C LEU A 578 -34.21 -62.28 52.77
N SER A 579 -34.57 -61.66 53.88
CA SER A 579 -35.89 -61.60 54.52
C SER A 579 -36.99 -60.94 53.67
N ASP A 580 -38.21 -61.46 53.83
CA ASP A 580 -39.46 -60.82 53.41
C ASP A 580 -39.60 -59.41 53.98
N GLY A 581 -39.89 -58.44 53.10
CA GLY A 581 -40.40 -57.13 53.48
C GLY A 581 -39.55 -55.96 53.01
N ASP A 582 -39.87 -55.42 51.84
CA ASP A 582 -40.34 -54.04 51.67
C ASP A 582 -40.70 -53.79 50.20
N GLU A 583 -41.66 -52.89 49.97
CA GLU A 583 -42.13 -52.47 48.65
C GLU A 583 -40.97 -52.06 47.71
N PRO A 584 -41.11 -52.23 46.37
CA PRO A 584 -40.08 -51.77 45.45
C PRO A 584 -39.82 -50.27 45.66
N PRO A 585 -38.56 -49.80 45.69
CA PRO A 585 -38.32 -48.37 45.74
C PRO A 585 -38.97 -47.75 44.52
N SER A 586 -39.84 -46.75 44.76
CA SER A 586 -40.30 -45.89 43.68
C SER A 586 -39.07 -45.33 42.97
N VAL A 587 -39.12 -45.28 41.65
CA VAL A 587 -38.12 -44.53 40.89
C VAL A 587 -38.36 -43.06 41.20
N ILE A 588 -37.72 -42.58 42.27
CA ILE A 588 -37.67 -41.17 42.61
C ILE A 588 -36.77 -40.52 41.53
N PRO A 589 -37.26 -39.54 40.74
CA PRO A 589 -36.37 -38.74 39.90
C PRO A 589 -35.34 -38.05 40.82
N PRO A 590 -34.06 -37.93 40.42
CA PRO A 590 -33.09 -37.24 41.26
C PRO A 590 -33.60 -35.83 41.57
N SER A 591 -33.58 -35.47 42.86
CA SER A 591 -33.90 -34.13 43.32
C SER A 591 -32.88 -33.14 42.76
N ASP A 592 -33.38 -32.07 42.12
CA ASP A 592 -32.58 -30.89 41.77
C ASP A 592 -32.05 -30.26 43.07
N GLY A 593 -30.79 -30.53 43.40
CA GLY A 593 -30.17 -29.98 44.60
C GLY A 593 -28.97 -30.78 45.03
N ASP A 594 -27.85 -30.57 44.36
CA ASP A 594 -26.51 -30.43 44.97
C ASP A 594 -25.44 -30.47 43.86
N GLU A 595 -25.30 -29.35 43.15
CA GLU A 595 -24.01 -28.95 42.58
C GLU A 595 -23.63 -27.59 43.19
N PRO A 596 -22.35 -27.37 43.56
CA PRO A 596 -21.90 -26.08 44.06
C PRO A 596 -22.06 -24.99 42.98
N PRO A 597 -22.30 -23.72 43.36
CA PRO A 597 -22.64 -22.68 42.40
C PRO A 597 -21.49 -22.43 41.43
N PHE A 598 -21.75 -22.68 40.15
CA PHE A 598 -20.90 -22.18 39.06
C PHE A 598 -21.12 -20.66 38.95
N VAL A 599 -20.12 -19.89 39.37
CA VAL A 599 -20.12 -18.43 39.26
C VAL A 599 -20.04 -18.03 37.79
N ILE A 600 -21.09 -17.40 37.29
CA ILE A 600 -21.10 -16.72 35.98
C ILE A 600 -20.33 -15.40 36.14
N PRO A 601 -19.25 -15.13 35.38
CA PRO A 601 -18.70 -13.78 35.33
C PRO A 601 -19.67 -12.88 34.53
N PRO A 602 -19.94 -11.64 34.98
CA PRO A 602 -20.90 -10.77 34.32
C PRO A 602 -20.33 -10.24 33.00
N GLY A 603 -21.07 -10.45 31.91
CA GLY A 603 -20.88 -9.67 30.68
C GLY A 603 -21.07 -10.46 29.39
N VAL A 604 -21.89 -9.88 28.50
CA VAL A 604 -22.11 -10.19 27.07
C VAL A 604 -23.36 -11.04 26.77
N ILE A 605 -24.49 -10.32 26.67
CA ILE A 605 -25.73 -10.72 25.99
C ILE A 605 -25.48 -10.63 24.47
N PRO A 606 -25.80 -11.65 23.65
CA PRO A 606 -25.90 -11.48 22.20
C PRO A 606 -27.21 -10.76 21.83
N PRO A 607 -27.21 -9.77 20.92
CA PRO A 607 -28.43 -9.08 20.53
C PRO A 607 -29.27 -9.94 19.60
N GLY A 608 -30.57 -10.05 19.89
CA GLY A 608 -31.59 -10.46 18.91
C GLY A 608 -32.29 -11.78 19.19
N VAL A 609 -33.02 -11.89 20.30
CA VAL A 609 -34.23 -12.73 20.36
C VAL A 609 -35.28 -11.96 21.18
N THR A 610 -36.31 -11.45 20.51
CA THR A 610 -37.51 -10.91 21.14
C THR A 610 -38.24 -12.02 21.90
N PRO A 611 -38.65 -11.82 23.16
CA PRO A 611 -39.47 -12.79 23.87
C PRO A 611 -40.89 -12.82 23.26
N PRO A 612 -41.58 -13.97 23.25
CA PRO A 612 -42.94 -14.06 22.73
C PRO A 612 -43.92 -13.32 23.66
N PRO A 613 -45.01 -12.72 23.12
CA PRO A 613 -45.98 -12.00 23.91
C PRO A 613 -46.78 -12.95 24.81
N HIS A 614 -46.97 -12.53 26.07
CA HIS A 614 -47.87 -13.11 27.03
C HIS A 614 -49.27 -13.37 26.42
N ARG A 615 -49.78 -14.60 26.57
CA ARG A 615 -51.22 -14.87 26.45
C ARG A 615 -51.90 -14.61 27.80
N PRO A 616 -53.10 -14.01 27.79
CA PRO A 616 -53.80 -13.64 29.02
C PRO A 616 -54.46 -14.84 29.69
N HIS A 617 -54.46 -14.78 31.02
CA HIS A 617 -55.30 -15.59 31.89
C HIS A 617 -56.77 -15.50 31.46
N ARG A 618 -57.45 -16.65 31.45
CA ARG A 618 -58.90 -16.74 31.43
C ARG A 618 -59.31 -17.61 32.62
N ASP A 619 -59.85 -16.95 33.62
CA ASP A 619 -60.42 -17.54 34.83
C ASP A 619 -61.58 -18.48 34.49
N LYS A 620 -61.67 -19.60 35.24
CA LYS A 620 -62.95 -20.20 35.64
C LYS A 620 -62.80 -20.87 37.01
N PHE A 621 -63.53 -20.28 37.96
CA PHE A 621 -63.86 -20.68 39.34
C PHE A 621 -62.77 -20.61 40.40
#